data_AF-A0A2R8BXY1-F1
#
_entry.id   AF-A0A2R8BXY1-F1
#
_cell.length_a   1.000
_cell.length_b   1.000
_cell.length_c   1.000
_cell.angle_alpha   90.00
_cell.angle_beta   90.00
_cell.angle_gamma   90.00
#
_symmetry.space_group_name_H-M   'P 1'
#
loop_
_entity.id
_entity.type
_entity.pdbx_description
1 polymer ?
#
loop_
_entity_poly.entity_id
_entity_poly.type
_entity_poly.pdbx_seq_one_letter_code
_entity_poly.pdbx_strand_id
1 'polypeptide(L)'
;MKIFGYSLKSLIPGFVATVALAAVGGVVVLGFVLAGAISVAATWPDPKILYYTLHTTFKNSVWWRAAEDVPGDLDDEGRIALGAQHYANACAKCHGGPGLGQNPQALAMRPRPQHLPAVVDQFSDGELHYILNSGVRMSAMPAWPTYGREDEIWNVVAFIRQLPEMTAEEYTGLLQDRTLAATPEIPYGERGPVIDNGIDDAPGQERWPREEYGYFAPSTEWRDFAIQGDVVQRCAACHGADGSGEATNGRAPNLTVLSSDYITDALTDYASGARRSGIMQIVATNLSTEQRVRLGEYYDSLPDVRAPGTVDGDIALGREIATTGKVLAAVPACVTCHNNDEVGSGPVASLDVPNLAGQSPIYIRQQLELFAAGQRQGGAPWTPMTYIASNLSTDEMDAVASYFAAEEPGQVIEAQDRLADANIEAGLDVVERVCDECHTVAGLGSQSGDVPNLTMQGPDYIHQQLVKFREDIRPNSQMGQTAKQLSMEELSNAAAYFGNLPATGVGRDIDAELAAAGSDIAQYGIEDQNVPACLTCHGPNPTEEISILPRLHGQNYVYLNERLDQFAGDSGNDLYALSPMHRIATRMTGEQREAVAAWFSVQEPLVKDVSAR
;
A
#
# COMPACT_ATOMS: atom_id res chain seq x y z
N MET A 1 42.03 -37.26 31.39
CA MET A 1 41.83 -37.36 29.93
C MET A 1 43.05 -36.79 29.22
N LYS A 2 43.76 -37.62 28.45
CA LYS A 2 44.81 -37.16 27.52
C LYS A 2 44.15 -37.04 26.14
N ILE A 3 44.18 -35.85 25.55
CA ILE A 3 43.74 -35.61 24.17
C ILE A 3 45.04 -35.27 23.41
N PHE A 4 45.36 -36.01 22.34
CA PHE A 4 46.61 -35.87 21.55
C PHE A 4 47.93 -35.89 22.35
N GLY A 5 48.07 -36.76 23.34
CA GLY A 5 49.36 -37.00 24.02
C GLY A 5 49.77 -35.98 25.08
N TYR A 6 49.11 -34.82 25.18
CA TYR A 6 49.35 -33.81 26.21
C TYR A 6 48.37 -33.94 27.39
N SER A 7 48.82 -33.59 28.59
CA SER A 7 47.98 -33.57 29.79
C SER A 7 47.10 -32.33 29.77
N LEU A 8 45.81 -32.41 30.13
CA LEU A 8 44.95 -31.22 30.25
C LEU A 8 45.58 -30.14 31.17
N LYS A 9 46.38 -30.57 32.16
CA LYS A 9 47.14 -29.68 33.04
C LYS A 9 48.26 -28.89 32.34
N SER A 10 48.79 -29.38 31.22
CA SER A 10 49.81 -28.65 30.43
C SER A 10 49.21 -27.60 29.48
N LEU A 11 47.90 -27.59 29.28
CA LEU A 11 47.19 -26.55 28.50
C LEU A 11 46.73 -25.36 29.35
N ILE A 12 46.59 -25.55 30.67
CA ILE A 12 46.15 -24.52 31.62
C ILE A 12 47.09 -23.30 31.64
N PRO A 13 48.42 -23.44 31.72
CA PRO A 13 49.32 -22.28 31.71
C PRO A 13 49.24 -21.50 30.39
N GLY A 14 49.09 -22.20 29.27
CA GLY A 14 48.92 -21.60 27.95
C GLY A 14 47.62 -20.81 27.85
N PHE A 15 46.50 -21.39 28.29
CA PHE A 15 45.21 -20.70 28.32
C PHE A 15 45.20 -19.48 29.24
N VAL A 16 45.75 -19.61 30.46
CA VAL A 16 45.86 -18.50 31.41
C VAL A 16 46.75 -17.38 30.84
N ALA A 17 47.87 -17.72 30.19
CA ALA A 17 48.72 -16.74 29.52
C ALA A 17 47.98 -16.02 28.38
N THR A 18 47.21 -16.73 27.56
CA THR A 18 46.39 -16.14 26.49
C THR A 18 45.33 -15.18 27.05
N VAL A 19 44.60 -15.59 28.11
CA VAL A 19 43.58 -14.74 28.75
C VAL A 19 44.21 -13.50 29.38
N ALA A 20 45.36 -13.64 30.05
CA ALA A 20 46.08 -12.51 30.62
C ALA A 20 46.57 -11.54 29.54
N LEU A 21 47.11 -12.05 28.43
CA LEU A 21 47.52 -11.23 27.29
C LEU A 21 46.33 -10.52 26.64
N ALA A 22 45.19 -11.20 26.49
CA ALA A 22 43.97 -10.60 25.98
C ALA A 22 43.43 -9.50 26.90
N ALA A 23 43.46 -9.70 28.21
CA ALA A 23 43.05 -8.70 29.19
C ALA A 23 43.97 -7.48 29.17
N VAL A 24 45.30 -7.68 29.11
CA VAL A 24 46.27 -6.59 28.96
C VAL A 24 46.05 -5.85 27.65
N GLY A 25 45.85 -6.57 26.54
CA GLY A 25 45.51 -5.96 25.25
C GLY A 25 44.23 -5.14 25.31
N GLY A 26 43.19 -5.65 25.96
CA GLY A 26 41.92 -4.95 26.16
C GLY A 26 42.06 -3.66 26.98
N VAL A 27 42.83 -3.70 28.07
CA VAL A 27 43.13 -2.51 28.89
C VAL A 27 43.90 -1.45 28.10
N VAL A 28 44.86 -1.88 27.27
CA VAL A 28 45.61 -0.96 26.39
C VAL A 28 44.70 -0.30 25.36
N VAL A 29 43.84 -1.07 24.69
CA VAL A 29 42.86 -0.53 23.72
C VAL A 29 41.90 0.45 24.39
N LEU A 30 41.33 0.07 25.54
CA LEU A 30 40.43 0.93 26.31
C LEU A 30 41.14 2.22 26.75
N GLY A 31 42.39 2.12 27.20
CA GLY A 31 43.21 3.28 27.53
C GLY A 31 43.42 4.22 26.35
N PHE A 32 43.65 3.69 25.15
CA PHE A 32 43.76 4.49 23.91
C PHE A 32 42.46 5.21 23.56
N VAL A 33 41.31 4.53 23.72
CA VAL A 33 39.98 5.11 23.48
C VAL A 33 39.69 6.22 24.49
N LEU A 34 39.84 5.94 25.80
CA LEU A 34 39.57 6.91 26.86
C LEU A 34 40.50 8.12 26.83
N ALA A 35 41.74 7.94 26.36
CA ALA A 35 42.70 9.04 26.18
C ALA A 35 42.43 9.88 24.91
N GLY A 36 41.47 9.49 24.06
CA GLY A 36 41.24 10.16 22.77
C GLY A 36 42.43 10.04 21.81
N ALA A 37 43.31 9.05 22.02
CA ALA A 37 44.52 8.86 21.22
C ALA A 37 44.19 8.44 19.77
N ILE A 38 42.97 7.96 19.53
CA ILE A 38 42.41 7.75 18.20
C ILE A 38 41.63 9.02 17.82
N SER A 39 42.22 9.81 16.93
CA SER A 39 41.57 11.03 16.43
C SER A 39 40.33 10.68 15.59
N VAL A 40 39.24 11.40 15.82
CA VAL A 40 38.01 11.35 15.00
C VAL A 40 38.02 12.36 13.86
N ALA A 41 39.13 13.10 13.67
CA ALA A 41 39.21 14.15 12.67
C ALA A 41 39.27 13.55 11.24
N ALA A 42 38.27 13.86 10.41
CA ALA A 42 38.19 13.46 9.01
C ALA A 42 39.28 14.07 8.10
N THR A 43 40.10 14.99 8.63
CA THR A 43 41.23 15.60 7.92
C THR A 43 42.39 14.63 7.68
N TRP A 44 42.51 13.57 8.50
CA TRP A 44 43.60 12.60 8.41
C TRP A 44 43.12 11.30 7.75
N PRO A 45 43.95 10.64 6.93
CA PRO A 45 43.61 9.33 6.38
C PRO A 45 43.64 8.25 7.48
N ASP A 46 42.77 7.26 7.36
CA ASP A 46 42.80 6.10 8.25
C ASP A 46 44.16 5.40 8.18
N PRO A 47 44.69 4.89 9.31
CA PRO A 47 45.84 4.00 9.30
C PRO A 47 45.61 2.82 8.35
N LYS A 48 46.63 2.42 7.59
CA LYS A 48 46.50 1.35 6.56
C LYS A 48 45.86 0.07 7.08
N ILE A 49 46.17 -0.31 8.32
CA ILE A 49 45.60 -1.51 8.95
C ILE A 49 44.10 -1.35 9.22
N LEU A 50 43.67 -0.17 9.68
CA LEU A 50 42.27 0.13 9.93
C LEU A 50 41.49 0.16 8.61
N TYR A 51 42.03 0.84 7.59
CA TYR A 51 41.47 0.82 6.24
C TYR A 51 41.30 -0.61 5.71
N TYR A 52 42.36 -1.43 5.79
CA TYR A 52 42.32 -2.81 5.31
C TYR A 52 41.25 -3.61 6.05
N THR A 53 41.23 -3.54 7.38
CA THR A 53 40.23 -4.26 8.19
C THR A 53 38.82 -3.81 7.84
N LEU A 54 38.52 -2.51 7.81
CA LEU A 54 37.19 -1.99 7.49
C LEU A 54 36.75 -2.37 6.08
N HIS A 55 37.63 -2.23 5.09
CA HIS A 55 37.30 -2.54 3.69
C HIS A 55 37.12 -4.05 3.46
N THR A 56 37.94 -4.90 4.08
CA THR A 56 37.78 -6.36 4.03
C THR A 56 36.49 -6.79 4.74
N THR A 57 36.18 -6.22 5.90
CA THR A 57 34.92 -6.47 6.60
C THR A 57 33.73 -6.04 5.76
N PHE A 58 33.81 -4.88 5.10
CA PHE A 58 32.78 -4.42 4.17
C PHE A 58 32.55 -5.43 3.04
N LYS A 59 33.59 -5.82 2.29
CA LYS A 59 33.47 -6.78 1.18
C LYS A 59 32.88 -8.11 1.63
N ASN A 60 33.40 -8.67 2.73
CA ASN A 60 32.88 -9.94 3.25
C ASN A 60 31.44 -9.80 3.74
N SER A 61 31.08 -8.70 4.39
CA SER A 61 29.73 -8.47 4.91
C SER A 61 28.70 -8.32 3.78
N VAL A 62 29.08 -7.62 2.71
CA VAL A 62 28.26 -7.44 1.50
C VAL A 62 28.09 -8.78 0.80
N TRP A 63 29.18 -9.50 0.56
CA TRP A 63 29.14 -10.82 -0.08
C TRP A 63 28.23 -11.81 0.66
N TRP A 64 28.31 -11.88 1.99
CA TRP A 64 27.49 -12.76 2.82
C TRP A 64 25.99 -12.41 2.86
N ARG A 65 25.60 -11.21 2.41
CA ARG A 65 24.22 -10.69 2.49
C ARG A 65 23.70 -10.21 1.14
N ALA A 66 24.41 -10.53 0.07
CA ALA A 66 23.99 -10.20 -1.28
C ALA A 66 22.59 -10.77 -1.53
N ALA A 67 21.73 -9.98 -2.15
CA ALA A 67 20.40 -10.46 -2.53
C ALA A 67 20.54 -11.62 -3.53
N GLU A 68 19.86 -12.72 -3.26
CA GLU A 68 19.87 -13.90 -4.14
C GLU A 68 18.84 -13.77 -5.28
N ASP A 69 17.70 -13.14 -4.98
CA ASP A 69 16.60 -12.94 -5.93
C ASP A 69 16.84 -11.69 -6.80
N VAL A 70 17.70 -11.84 -7.81
CA VAL A 70 17.98 -10.80 -8.80
C VAL A 70 16.92 -10.84 -9.91
N PRO A 71 16.21 -9.72 -10.20
CA PRO A 71 15.27 -9.65 -11.30
C PRO A 71 15.93 -9.96 -12.65
N GLY A 72 15.20 -10.64 -13.54
CA GLY A 72 15.68 -10.95 -14.88
C GLY A 72 15.62 -9.79 -15.88
N ASP A 73 14.99 -8.68 -15.51
CA ASP A 73 14.68 -7.51 -16.36
C ASP A 73 15.57 -6.28 -16.06
N LEU A 74 16.82 -6.49 -15.64
CA LEU A 74 17.75 -5.38 -15.33
C LEU A 74 18.19 -4.57 -16.56
N ASP A 75 17.96 -5.08 -17.77
CA ASP A 75 18.21 -4.42 -19.04
C ASP A 75 16.99 -3.64 -19.58
N ASP A 76 15.85 -3.65 -18.86
CA ASP A 76 14.67 -2.88 -19.24
C ASP A 76 14.95 -1.37 -19.28
N GLU A 77 14.63 -0.75 -20.42
CA GLU A 77 14.91 0.67 -20.67
C GLU A 77 14.18 1.58 -19.66
N GLY A 78 12.93 1.26 -19.30
CA GLY A 78 12.16 2.03 -18.32
C GLY A 78 12.77 1.95 -16.92
N ARG A 79 13.28 0.78 -16.54
CA ARG A 79 13.98 0.55 -15.28
C ARG A 79 15.27 1.36 -15.20
N ILE A 80 16.06 1.32 -16.27
CA ILE A 80 17.30 2.11 -16.41
C ILE A 80 16.98 3.61 -16.34
N ALA A 81 15.95 4.08 -17.04
CA ALA A 81 15.55 5.48 -17.03
C ALA A 81 15.11 5.93 -15.63
N LEU A 82 14.23 5.18 -14.96
CA LEU A 82 13.79 5.49 -13.59
C LEU A 82 14.97 5.48 -12.60
N GLY A 83 15.89 4.51 -12.74
CA GLY A 83 17.12 4.44 -11.97
C GLY A 83 18.05 5.63 -12.19
N ALA A 84 18.19 6.09 -13.43
CA ALA A 84 19.00 7.26 -13.80
C ALA A 84 18.52 8.52 -13.09
N GLN A 85 17.20 8.74 -13.05
CA GLN A 85 16.61 9.91 -12.39
C GLN A 85 16.83 9.87 -10.88
N HIS A 86 16.58 8.72 -10.24
CA HIS A 86 16.85 8.60 -8.81
C HIS A 86 18.34 8.81 -8.52
N TYR A 87 19.22 8.22 -9.32
CA TYR A 87 20.66 8.36 -9.17
C TYR A 87 21.11 9.82 -9.28
N ALA A 88 20.61 10.58 -10.25
CA ALA A 88 20.95 12.00 -10.41
C ALA A 88 20.51 12.84 -9.20
N ASN A 89 19.33 12.54 -8.66
CA ASN A 89 18.76 13.29 -7.54
C ASN A 89 19.45 12.98 -6.19
N ALA A 90 19.77 11.71 -5.94
CA ALA A 90 20.22 11.23 -4.63
C ALA A 90 21.71 10.84 -4.57
N CYS A 91 22.26 10.24 -5.63
CA CYS A 91 23.53 9.53 -5.59
C CYS A 91 24.69 10.30 -6.24
N ALA A 92 24.44 10.93 -7.38
CA ALA A 92 25.46 11.53 -8.25
C ALA A 92 26.27 12.64 -7.57
N LYS A 93 25.67 13.35 -6.60
CA LYS A 93 26.35 14.40 -5.83
C LYS A 93 27.57 13.86 -5.07
N CYS A 94 27.54 12.60 -4.65
CA CYS A 94 28.64 11.94 -3.94
C CYS A 94 29.46 11.04 -4.87
N HIS A 95 28.78 10.28 -5.74
CA HIS A 95 29.38 9.23 -6.55
C HIS A 95 29.82 9.68 -7.96
N GLY A 96 29.49 10.91 -8.37
CA GLY A 96 29.74 11.42 -9.71
C GLY A 96 28.82 10.77 -10.76
N GLY A 97 29.11 10.99 -12.03
CA GLY A 97 28.39 10.39 -13.16
C GLY A 97 29.24 10.41 -14.42
N PRO A 98 28.76 9.86 -15.54
CA PRO A 98 29.46 9.90 -16.81
C PRO A 98 29.77 11.34 -17.22
N GLY A 99 31.05 11.66 -17.44
CA GLY A 99 31.52 13.03 -17.69
C GLY A 99 31.45 14.00 -16.51
N LEU A 100 30.96 13.57 -15.33
CA LEU A 100 30.88 14.36 -14.11
C LEU A 100 31.88 13.84 -13.07
N GLY A 101 32.79 14.72 -12.65
CA GLY A 101 33.66 14.45 -11.51
C GLY A 101 32.89 14.37 -10.19
N GLN A 102 33.50 13.78 -9.17
CA GLN A 102 32.93 13.81 -7.82
C GLN A 102 33.05 15.21 -7.21
N ASN A 103 32.02 15.60 -6.47
CA ASN A 103 31.98 16.87 -5.75
C ASN A 103 33.17 16.97 -4.75
N PRO A 104 33.83 18.14 -4.60
CA PRO A 104 34.94 18.32 -3.66
C PRO A 104 34.60 17.93 -2.21
N GLN A 105 33.35 18.11 -1.77
CA GLN A 105 32.86 17.69 -0.47
C GLN A 105 32.89 16.16 -0.35
N ALA A 106 32.48 15.43 -1.39
CA ALA A 106 32.57 13.97 -1.43
C ALA A 106 34.04 13.48 -1.40
N LEU A 107 34.94 14.17 -2.11
CA LEU A 107 36.38 13.89 -2.07
C LEU A 107 37.01 14.14 -0.68
N ALA A 108 36.40 15.04 0.11
CA ALA A 108 36.81 15.33 1.47
C ALA A 108 36.27 14.32 2.52
N MET A 109 35.25 13.52 2.20
CA MET A 109 34.67 12.52 3.12
C MET A 109 35.62 11.37 3.45
N ARG A 110 35.43 10.75 4.62
CA ARG A 110 36.15 9.55 5.08
C ARG A 110 35.14 8.55 5.68
N PRO A 111 34.98 7.34 5.12
CA PRO A 111 35.59 6.87 3.87
C PRO A 111 35.12 7.71 2.66
N ARG A 112 35.96 7.81 1.62
CA ARG A 112 35.58 8.52 0.38
C ARG A 112 34.57 7.67 -0.39
N PRO A 113 33.43 8.24 -0.82
CA PRO A 113 32.55 7.61 -1.80
C PRO A 113 33.35 7.26 -3.05
N GLN A 114 33.12 6.08 -3.63
CA GLN A 114 33.76 5.70 -4.88
C GLN A 114 33.11 6.41 -6.07
N HIS A 115 33.91 6.70 -7.10
CA HIS A 115 33.38 7.13 -8.40
C HIS A 115 32.79 5.90 -9.11
N LEU A 116 31.46 5.80 -9.12
CA LEU A 116 30.78 4.57 -9.54
C LEU A 116 31.03 4.15 -11.00
N PRO A 117 31.12 5.07 -11.98
CA PRO A 117 31.49 4.70 -13.35
C PRO A 117 32.83 3.94 -13.46
N ALA A 118 33.73 4.06 -12.48
CA ALA A 118 35.01 3.37 -12.47
C ALA A 118 35.04 2.06 -11.66
N VAL A 119 34.03 1.75 -10.83
CA VAL A 119 34.13 0.66 -9.85
C VAL A 119 32.92 -0.26 -9.73
N VAL A 120 31.79 0.04 -10.38
CA VAL A 120 30.55 -0.73 -10.19
C VAL A 120 30.70 -2.21 -10.57
N ASP A 121 31.54 -2.54 -11.55
CA ASP A 121 31.81 -3.92 -12.01
C ASP A 121 32.54 -4.79 -10.99
N GLN A 122 32.98 -4.22 -9.86
CA GLN A 122 33.63 -4.98 -8.79
C GLN A 122 32.64 -5.75 -7.91
N PHE A 123 31.34 -5.50 -8.06
CA PHE A 123 30.28 -6.08 -7.25
C PHE A 123 29.28 -6.82 -8.14
N SER A 124 28.64 -7.87 -7.61
CA SER A 124 27.48 -8.52 -8.24
C SER A 124 26.20 -7.69 -8.05
N ASP A 125 25.12 -8.02 -8.77
CA ASP A 125 23.85 -7.28 -8.67
C ASP A 125 23.25 -7.38 -7.26
N GLY A 126 23.30 -8.58 -6.67
CA GLY A 126 22.88 -8.79 -5.29
C GLY A 126 23.72 -8.03 -4.26
N GLU A 127 25.02 -7.88 -4.51
CA GLU A 127 25.91 -7.08 -3.67
C GLU A 127 25.59 -5.58 -3.78
N LEU A 128 25.35 -5.07 -5.00
CA LEU A 128 24.93 -3.69 -5.24
C LEU A 128 23.58 -3.39 -4.58
N HIS A 129 22.62 -4.29 -4.71
CA HIS A 129 21.31 -4.18 -4.04
C HIS A 129 21.46 -4.08 -2.53
N TYR A 130 22.24 -4.98 -1.91
CA TYR A 130 22.46 -4.95 -0.46
C TYR A 130 23.14 -3.65 0.00
N ILE A 131 24.13 -3.15 -0.75
CA ILE A 131 24.80 -1.88 -0.46
C ILE A 131 23.82 -0.70 -0.49
N LEU A 132 22.95 -0.65 -1.52
CA LEU A 132 21.94 0.41 -1.65
C LEU A 132 20.85 0.30 -0.58
N ASN A 133 20.41 -0.93 -0.27
CA ASN A 133 19.38 -1.19 0.73
C ASN A 133 19.85 -0.80 2.14
N SER A 134 21.04 -1.28 2.52
CA SER A 134 21.53 -1.20 3.90
C SER A 134 22.40 0.02 4.18
N GLY A 135 22.88 0.68 3.13
CA GLY A 135 23.93 1.68 3.24
C GLY A 135 25.23 1.09 3.75
N VAL A 136 26.15 1.95 4.19
CA VAL A 136 27.42 1.52 4.76
C VAL A 136 27.61 2.17 6.11
N ARG A 137 27.46 1.38 7.18
CA ARG A 137 27.67 1.82 8.56
C ARG A 137 29.05 2.44 8.75
N MET A 138 29.13 3.49 9.57
CA MET A 138 30.35 4.29 9.79
C MET A 138 30.84 5.03 8.53
N SER A 139 29.91 5.34 7.62
CA SER A 139 30.16 6.21 6.48
C SER A 139 28.99 7.19 6.30
N ALA A 140 29.14 8.10 5.34
CA ALA A 140 28.05 8.99 4.92
C ALA A 140 27.09 8.34 3.90
N MET A 141 27.25 7.05 3.57
CA MET A 141 26.34 6.31 2.68
C MET A 141 25.12 5.83 3.49
N PRO A 142 23.94 6.45 3.33
CA PRO A 142 22.74 6.08 4.06
C PRO A 142 22.17 4.75 3.56
N ALA A 143 21.34 4.12 4.40
CA ALA A 143 20.44 3.06 3.96
C ALA A 143 19.34 3.63 3.05
N TRP A 144 18.62 2.75 2.35
CA TRP A 144 17.44 3.15 1.57
C TRP A 144 16.43 3.85 2.49
N PRO A 145 15.86 5.00 2.09
CA PRO A 145 15.09 5.86 3.00
C PRO A 145 13.76 5.25 3.45
N THR A 146 13.30 4.17 2.82
CA THR A 146 11.99 3.57 3.06
C THR A 146 12.11 2.06 3.24
N TYR A 147 11.77 1.56 4.42
CA TYR A 147 11.75 0.12 4.68
C TYR A 147 10.63 -0.60 3.90
N GLY A 148 10.91 -1.80 3.38
CA GLY A 148 9.94 -2.64 2.67
C GLY A 148 9.65 -2.21 1.24
N ARG A 149 10.51 -1.37 0.64
CA ARG A 149 10.46 -0.95 -0.77
C ARG A 149 11.74 -1.35 -1.51
N GLU A 150 12.22 -2.56 -1.24
CA GLU A 150 13.42 -3.13 -1.86
C GLU A 150 13.27 -3.34 -3.37
N ASP A 151 12.02 -3.35 -3.87
CA ASP A 151 11.65 -3.38 -5.29
C ASP A 151 12.23 -2.19 -6.07
N GLU A 152 12.24 -1.01 -5.46
CA GLU A 152 12.68 0.23 -6.13
C GLU A 152 14.19 0.27 -6.35
N ILE A 153 14.95 -0.43 -5.51
CA ILE A 153 16.42 -0.44 -5.51
C ILE A 153 16.94 -1.04 -6.81
N TRP A 154 16.24 -2.02 -7.36
CA TRP A 154 16.60 -2.66 -8.62
C TRP A 154 16.59 -1.70 -9.81
N ASN A 155 15.79 -0.61 -9.77
CA ASN A 155 15.88 0.45 -10.78
C ASN A 155 17.26 1.11 -10.77
N VAL A 156 17.77 1.42 -9.57
CA VAL A 156 19.10 2.01 -9.41
C VAL A 156 20.20 1.02 -9.81
N VAL A 157 20.07 -0.26 -9.44
CA VAL A 157 21.02 -1.33 -9.83
C VAL A 157 21.12 -1.45 -11.36
N ALA A 158 19.97 -1.52 -12.05
CA ALA A 158 19.90 -1.57 -13.51
C ALA A 158 20.61 -0.37 -14.15
N PHE A 159 20.38 0.84 -13.63
CA PHE A 159 21.04 2.04 -14.14
C PHE A 159 22.55 2.05 -13.86
N ILE A 160 22.99 1.79 -12.62
CA ILE A 160 24.42 1.91 -12.27
C ILE A 160 25.29 0.90 -13.03
N ARG A 161 24.71 -0.21 -13.49
CA ARG A 161 25.38 -1.16 -14.39
C ARG A 161 25.75 -0.60 -15.75
N GLN A 162 25.01 0.40 -16.23
CA GLN A 162 25.29 1.05 -17.52
C GLN A 162 26.43 2.08 -17.43
N LEU A 163 26.76 2.56 -16.23
CA LEU A 163 27.68 3.67 -16.00
C LEU A 163 29.09 3.52 -16.60
N PRO A 164 29.74 2.34 -16.61
CA PRO A 164 31.11 2.21 -17.12
C PRO A 164 31.25 2.52 -18.61
N GLU A 165 30.20 2.25 -19.38
CA GLU A 165 30.21 2.40 -20.84
C GLU A 165 29.43 3.64 -21.31
N MET A 166 28.59 4.21 -20.45
CA MET A 166 27.77 5.38 -20.75
C MET A 166 28.60 6.65 -20.94
N THR A 167 28.27 7.42 -21.98
CA THR A 167 28.85 8.74 -22.25
C THR A 167 28.14 9.83 -21.46
N ALA A 168 28.77 11.00 -21.35
CA ALA A 168 28.15 12.18 -20.73
C ALA A 168 26.87 12.62 -21.46
N GLU A 169 26.86 12.51 -22.80
CA GLU A 169 25.71 12.90 -23.63
C GLU A 169 24.53 11.97 -23.40
N GLU A 170 24.74 10.65 -23.41
CA GLU A 170 23.72 9.64 -23.10
C GLU A 170 23.16 9.85 -21.68
N TYR A 171 24.05 10.07 -20.70
CA TYR A 171 23.63 10.33 -19.33
C TYR A 171 22.75 11.59 -19.22
N THR A 172 23.16 12.71 -19.83
CA THR A 172 22.34 13.93 -19.83
C THR A 172 21.03 13.78 -20.61
N GLY A 173 21.02 12.94 -21.65
CA GLY A 173 19.81 12.61 -22.41
C GLY A 173 18.76 11.91 -21.55
N LEU A 174 19.18 11.00 -20.65
CA LEU A 174 18.27 10.35 -19.71
C LEU A 174 17.67 11.32 -18.68
N LEU A 175 18.34 12.43 -18.34
CA LEU A 175 17.91 13.34 -17.27
C LEU A 175 17.03 14.51 -17.75
N GLN A 176 16.91 14.71 -19.06
CA GLN A 176 16.25 15.88 -19.63
C GLN A 176 15.08 15.46 -20.50
N ASP A 177 13.87 15.89 -20.12
CA ASP A 177 12.79 15.97 -21.09
C ASP A 177 13.05 17.17 -22.02
N ARG A 178 13.33 16.88 -23.29
CA ARG A 178 13.67 17.89 -24.32
C ARG A 178 12.44 18.53 -24.96
N THR A 179 11.23 18.11 -24.59
CA THR A 179 9.97 18.52 -25.24
C THR A 179 9.21 19.61 -24.47
N LEU A 180 9.56 19.89 -23.20
CA LEU A 180 9.00 20.99 -22.43
C LEU A 180 9.45 22.35 -22.99
N ALA A 181 8.55 23.03 -23.71
CA ALA A 181 8.85 24.29 -24.41
C ALA A 181 8.78 25.54 -23.52
N ALA A 182 8.03 25.50 -22.41
CA ALA A 182 7.91 26.58 -21.42
C ALA A 182 7.31 26.04 -20.12
N THR A 183 7.80 26.54 -18.99
CA THR A 183 7.41 26.01 -17.69
C THR A 183 6.74 27.06 -16.80
N PRO A 184 5.60 26.76 -16.18
CA PRO A 184 5.05 27.60 -15.13
C PRO A 184 6.00 27.69 -13.91
N GLU A 185 6.23 28.91 -13.43
CA GLU A 185 6.83 29.13 -12.10
C GLU A 185 5.79 28.84 -11.02
N ILE A 186 6.14 27.99 -10.04
CA ILE A 186 5.27 27.66 -8.91
C ILE A 186 5.80 28.38 -7.64
N PRO A 187 5.02 29.30 -7.03
CA PRO A 187 5.44 30.07 -5.85
C PRO A 187 5.58 29.18 -4.59
N TYR A 188 6.38 29.66 -3.63
CA TYR A 188 6.62 28.98 -2.34
C TYR A 188 5.59 29.37 -1.28
N GLY A 189 5.08 28.38 -0.52
CA GLY A 189 4.13 28.56 0.58
C GLY A 189 4.72 28.52 2.01
N GLU A 190 3.85 28.55 3.03
CA GLU A 190 4.21 28.51 4.46
C GLU A 190 4.72 27.14 4.97
N ARG A 191 5.28 27.16 6.19
CA ARG A 191 5.90 26.03 6.90
C ARG A 191 4.88 24.95 7.38
N GLY A 192 5.19 23.67 7.18
CA GLY A 192 4.53 22.47 7.69
C GLY A 192 5.23 21.74 8.88
N PRO A 193 4.73 20.55 9.27
CA PRO A 193 5.12 19.86 10.52
C PRO A 193 6.34 18.91 10.37
N VAL A 194 7.00 18.59 11.49
CA VAL A 194 8.14 17.64 11.60
C VAL A 194 7.65 16.18 11.55
N ILE A 195 8.37 15.27 10.86
CA ILE A 195 7.96 13.88 10.61
C ILE A 195 8.93 12.85 11.24
N ASP A 196 8.38 11.74 11.74
CA ASP A 196 9.08 10.53 12.21
C ASP A 196 9.07 9.45 11.11
N ASN A 197 10.22 9.00 10.62
CA ASN A 197 10.33 8.11 9.45
C ASN A 197 10.49 6.62 9.79
N GLY A 198 10.38 6.24 11.07
CA GLY A 198 10.33 4.84 11.52
C GLY A 198 11.59 4.00 11.27
N ILE A 199 12.71 4.62 10.86
CA ILE A 199 13.99 3.93 10.62
C ILE A 199 14.54 3.32 11.93
N ASP A 200 14.16 3.87 13.07
CA ASP A 200 14.57 3.41 14.41
C ASP A 200 13.62 2.37 15.04
N ASP A 201 12.56 1.92 14.34
CA ASP A 201 11.50 1.05 14.88
C ASP A 201 11.83 -0.46 14.80
N ALA A 202 13.10 -0.83 14.63
CA ALA A 202 13.51 -2.22 14.60
C ALA A 202 13.26 -2.89 15.98
N PRO A 203 12.66 -4.10 16.03
CA PRO A 203 12.33 -4.76 17.30
C PRO A 203 13.55 -4.88 18.23
N GLY A 204 13.48 -4.29 19.42
CA GLY A 204 14.50 -4.41 20.47
C GLY A 204 15.62 -3.37 20.46
N GLN A 205 15.49 -2.25 19.73
CA GLN A 205 16.42 -1.12 19.82
C GLN A 205 15.90 -0.06 20.80
N GLU A 206 16.72 0.40 21.74
CA GLU A 206 16.42 1.59 22.56
C GLU A 206 16.66 2.85 21.72
N ARG A 207 15.67 3.74 21.68
CA ARG A 207 15.72 5.01 20.93
C ARG A 207 16.78 5.94 21.53
N TRP A 208 17.65 6.50 20.69
CA TRP A 208 18.58 7.57 21.13
C TRP A 208 17.78 8.85 21.46
N PRO A 209 18.22 9.67 22.44
CA PRO A 209 17.48 10.88 22.84
C PRO A 209 17.26 11.83 21.65
N ARG A 210 15.99 12.14 21.34
CA ARG A 210 15.59 13.04 20.24
C ARG A 210 16.23 14.44 20.36
N GLU A 211 16.55 14.89 21.57
CA GLU A 211 17.20 16.20 21.78
C GLU A 211 18.72 16.19 21.54
N GLU A 212 19.37 15.02 21.53
CA GLU A 212 20.83 14.88 21.45
C GLU A 212 21.30 14.56 20.02
N TYR A 213 20.50 13.78 19.29
CA TYR A 213 20.68 13.46 17.87
C TYR A 213 19.45 13.97 17.14
N GLY A 214 19.53 15.19 16.62
CA GLY A 214 18.42 15.78 15.86
C GLY A 214 18.15 14.99 14.58
N TYR A 215 17.34 13.94 14.67
CA TYR A 215 16.64 13.32 13.53
C TYR A 215 15.52 14.26 13.08
N PHE A 216 15.89 15.49 12.78
CA PHE A 216 15.09 16.37 11.96
C PHE A 216 15.50 15.98 10.54
N ALA A 217 14.72 15.12 9.90
CA ALA A 217 14.54 15.30 8.47
C ALA A 217 13.56 16.46 8.35
N PRO A 218 14.00 17.71 8.19
CA PRO A 218 13.06 18.74 7.80
C PRO A 218 12.54 18.30 6.43
N SER A 219 11.22 18.11 6.30
CA SER A 219 10.53 18.68 5.15
C SER A 219 11.09 20.11 5.03
N THR A 220 11.91 20.39 4.01
CA THR A 220 12.91 21.48 4.09
C THR A 220 12.29 22.88 4.07
N GLU A 221 11.85 23.33 5.23
CA GLU A 221 11.42 24.69 5.57
C GLU A 221 12.58 25.59 6.03
N TRP A 222 13.80 25.21 5.65
CA TRP A 222 15.02 25.92 5.96
C TRP A 222 15.61 26.55 4.70
N ARG A 223 15.19 27.79 4.42
CA ARG A 223 15.73 28.72 3.40
C ARG A 223 15.54 28.24 1.96
N ASP A 224 15.78 29.16 1.01
CA ASP A 224 15.58 29.09 -0.45
C ASP A 224 16.31 27.95 -1.21
N PHE A 225 16.63 26.82 -0.58
CA PHE A 225 17.27 25.65 -1.19
C PHE A 225 16.29 24.55 -1.64
N ALA A 226 15.01 24.65 -1.29
CA ALA A 226 13.93 23.93 -1.97
C ALA A 226 14.07 24.17 -3.48
N ILE A 227 13.79 23.14 -4.29
CA ILE A 227 13.99 23.06 -5.74
C ILE A 227 14.16 24.45 -6.40
N GLN A 228 15.39 24.96 -6.47
CA GLN A 228 15.63 26.19 -7.22
C GLN A 228 15.44 25.87 -8.70
N GLY A 229 14.55 26.63 -9.35
CA GLY A 229 14.24 26.52 -10.77
C GLY A 229 12.88 25.87 -11.04
N ASP A 230 12.82 25.27 -12.20
CA ASP A 230 11.63 24.68 -12.80
C ASP A 230 11.22 23.38 -12.09
N VAL A 231 10.12 23.43 -11.32
CA VAL A 231 9.60 22.28 -10.56
C VAL A 231 9.01 21.22 -11.49
N VAL A 232 8.28 21.63 -12.54
CA VAL A 232 7.60 20.72 -13.47
C VAL A 232 8.60 19.91 -14.29
N GLN A 233 9.72 20.50 -14.72
CA GLN A 233 10.80 19.80 -15.42
C GLN A 233 11.35 18.62 -14.62
N ARG A 234 11.38 18.73 -13.28
CA ARG A 234 11.82 17.63 -12.42
C ARG A 234 10.79 16.52 -12.31
N CYS A 235 9.51 16.87 -12.33
CA CYS A 235 8.43 15.90 -12.39
C CYS A 235 8.43 15.18 -13.76
N ALA A 236 8.55 15.93 -14.86
CA ALA A 236 8.61 15.42 -16.23
C ALA A 236 9.80 14.49 -16.49
N ALA A 237 10.90 14.63 -15.75
CA ALA A 237 12.03 13.71 -15.83
C ALA A 237 11.60 12.24 -15.57
N CYS A 238 10.57 12.01 -14.76
CA CYS A 238 9.99 10.67 -14.54
C CYS A 238 8.62 10.49 -15.22
N HIS A 239 7.78 11.51 -15.15
CA HIS A 239 6.38 11.46 -15.58
C HIS A 239 6.16 11.90 -17.04
N GLY A 240 7.20 12.34 -17.75
CA GLY A 240 7.08 12.94 -19.08
C GLY A 240 6.54 14.37 -19.06
N ALA A 241 6.85 15.14 -20.10
CA ALA A 241 6.35 16.50 -20.32
C ALA A 241 4.83 16.56 -20.38
N ASP A 242 4.23 15.54 -20.99
CA ASP A 242 2.79 15.35 -21.14
C ASP A 242 2.15 14.67 -19.94
N GLY A 243 2.93 14.29 -18.91
CA GLY A 243 2.44 13.61 -17.71
C GLY A 243 2.08 12.13 -17.89
N SER A 244 2.28 11.54 -19.08
CA SER A 244 1.86 10.17 -19.41
C SER A 244 2.65 9.05 -18.70
N GLY A 245 3.82 9.36 -18.16
CA GLY A 245 4.80 8.38 -17.67
C GLY A 245 5.77 7.88 -18.74
N GLU A 246 5.78 8.46 -19.94
CA GLU A 246 6.63 8.03 -21.07
C GLU A 246 8.12 7.99 -20.78
N ALA A 247 8.64 8.97 -20.03
CA ALA A 247 10.07 9.05 -19.71
C ALA A 247 10.61 7.82 -18.95
N THR A 248 9.73 6.99 -18.38
CA THR A 248 10.08 5.75 -17.68
C THR A 248 9.35 4.53 -18.22
N ASN A 249 8.84 4.60 -19.45
CA ASN A 249 8.05 3.56 -20.10
C ASN A 249 6.85 3.09 -19.23
N GLY A 250 6.19 4.02 -18.54
CA GLY A 250 5.03 3.74 -17.69
C GLY A 250 5.34 3.21 -16.28
N ARG A 251 6.63 3.10 -15.89
CA ARG A 251 6.97 2.74 -14.49
C ARG A 251 6.60 3.86 -13.51
N ALA A 252 6.73 5.13 -13.92
CA ALA A 252 6.07 6.24 -13.27
C ALA A 252 4.61 6.31 -13.73
N PRO A 253 3.65 6.62 -12.84
CA PRO A 253 2.25 6.71 -13.22
C PRO A 253 1.99 7.86 -14.19
N ASN A 254 0.96 7.66 -15.00
CA ASN A 254 0.29 8.70 -15.76
C ASN A 254 -0.45 9.63 -14.80
N LEU A 255 -0.07 10.90 -14.79
CA LEU A 255 -0.63 11.92 -13.92
C LEU A 255 -1.84 12.63 -14.51
N THR A 256 -2.04 12.57 -15.84
CA THR A 256 -3.12 13.32 -16.49
C THR A 256 -4.50 12.69 -16.30
N VAL A 257 -4.56 11.41 -15.95
CA VAL A 257 -5.80 10.70 -15.61
C VAL A 257 -6.16 10.79 -14.12
N LEU A 258 -5.44 11.62 -13.36
CA LEU A 258 -5.62 11.77 -11.91
C LEU A 258 -6.09 13.19 -11.60
N SER A 259 -7.08 13.30 -10.71
CA SER A 259 -7.57 14.60 -10.27
C SER A 259 -6.56 15.38 -9.43
N SER A 260 -6.69 16.70 -9.43
CA SER A 260 -5.86 17.61 -8.62
C SER A 260 -5.82 17.24 -7.14
N ASP A 261 -6.97 16.86 -6.58
CA ASP A 261 -7.10 16.48 -5.18
C ASP A 261 -6.34 15.17 -4.88
N TYR A 262 -6.50 14.14 -5.72
CA TYR A 262 -5.75 12.89 -5.57
C TYR A 262 -4.23 13.11 -5.65
N ILE A 263 -3.77 13.92 -6.61
CA ILE A 263 -2.34 14.22 -6.76
C ILE A 263 -1.81 14.94 -5.51
N THR A 264 -2.57 15.92 -5.02
CA THR A 264 -2.22 16.69 -3.82
C THR A 264 -2.12 15.79 -2.58
N ASP A 265 -3.10 14.91 -2.39
CA ASP A 265 -3.15 13.98 -1.26
C ASP A 265 -2.05 12.91 -1.38
N ALA A 266 -1.82 12.36 -2.57
CA ALA A 266 -0.72 11.43 -2.80
C ALA A 266 0.65 12.05 -2.50
N LEU A 267 0.91 13.28 -2.96
CA LEU A 267 2.14 14.02 -2.63
C LEU A 267 2.23 14.33 -1.14
N THR A 268 1.09 14.56 -0.49
CA THR A 268 1.02 14.77 0.96
C THR A 268 1.37 13.53 1.75
N ASP A 269 0.82 12.40 1.35
CA ASP A 269 1.09 11.10 1.95
C ASP A 269 2.54 10.65 1.72
N TYR A 270 3.11 10.91 0.54
CA TYR A 270 4.54 10.67 0.32
C TYR A 270 5.38 11.57 1.22
N ALA A 271 5.10 12.87 1.27
CA ALA A 271 5.87 13.78 2.09
C ALA A 271 5.82 13.42 3.58
N SER A 272 4.65 12.99 4.09
CA SER A 272 4.43 12.61 5.50
C SER A 272 4.91 11.21 5.85
N GLY A 273 5.15 10.36 4.86
CA GLY A 273 5.49 8.96 5.05
C GLY A 273 4.28 8.01 5.16
N ALA A 274 3.05 8.53 5.17
CA ALA A 274 1.82 7.73 5.13
C ALA A 274 1.74 6.83 3.89
N ARG A 275 2.31 7.30 2.76
CA ARG A 275 2.58 6.49 1.57
C ARG A 275 4.08 6.32 1.36
N ARG A 276 4.50 5.06 1.27
CA ARG A 276 5.92 4.66 1.26
C ARG A 276 6.47 4.56 -0.16
N SER A 277 7.54 5.30 -0.46
CA SER A 277 8.35 5.16 -1.69
C SER A 277 9.70 5.85 -1.51
N GLY A 278 10.80 5.12 -1.67
CA GLY A 278 12.14 5.70 -1.62
C GLY A 278 12.45 6.61 -2.81
N ILE A 279 11.68 6.53 -3.89
CA ILE A 279 11.75 7.49 -5.01
C ILE A 279 10.90 8.73 -4.71
N MET A 280 9.59 8.57 -4.50
CA MET A 280 8.67 9.70 -4.38
C MET A 280 8.76 10.44 -3.04
N GLN A 281 9.16 9.79 -1.93
CA GLN A 281 9.38 10.50 -0.67
C GLN A 281 10.53 11.52 -0.79
N ILE A 282 11.61 11.19 -1.52
CA ILE A 282 12.69 12.15 -1.80
C ILE A 282 12.16 13.34 -2.58
N VAL A 283 11.28 13.13 -3.56
CA VAL A 283 10.68 14.23 -4.33
C VAL A 283 9.75 15.06 -3.45
N ALA A 284 8.77 14.41 -2.79
CA ALA A 284 7.69 15.07 -2.07
C ALA A 284 8.16 15.85 -0.82
N THR A 285 9.19 15.37 -0.11
CA THR A 285 9.76 16.07 1.05
C THR A 285 10.48 17.38 0.70
N ASN A 286 10.73 17.63 -0.59
CA ASN A 286 11.29 18.87 -1.11
C ASN A 286 10.23 19.87 -1.62
N LEU A 287 8.93 19.57 -1.47
CA LEU A 287 7.81 20.40 -1.90
C LEU A 287 7.12 21.07 -0.71
N SER A 288 6.72 22.34 -0.87
CA SER A 288 5.79 23.01 0.06
C SER A 288 4.34 22.54 -0.15
N THR A 289 3.45 22.79 0.81
CA THR A 289 2.01 22.50 0.66
C THR A 289 1.41 23.20 -0.57
N GLU A 290 1.74 24.47 -0.79
CA GLU A 290 1.26 25.20 -1.96
C GLU A 290 1.78 24.59 -3.26
N GLN A 291 3.05 24.18 -3.32
CA GLN A 291 3.59 23.51 -4.50
C GLN A 291 2.89 22.19 -4.81
N ARG A 292 2.52 21.40 -3.80
CA ARG A 292 1.77 20.15 -4.00
C ARG A 292 0.39 20.40 -4.61
N VAL A 293 -0.35 21.39 -4.09
CA VAL A 293 -1.64 21.81 -4.64
C VAL A 293 -1.49 22.29 -6.09
N ARG A 294 -0.53 23.19 -6.35
CA ARG A 294 -0.28 23.73 -7.70
C ARG A 294 0.14 22.67 -8.71
N LEU A 295 0.87 21.64 -8.28
CA LEU A 295 1.23 20.51 -9.13
C LEU A 295 0.00 19.64 -9.44
N GLY A 296 -0.89 19.44 -8.47
CA GLY A 296 -2.19 18.82 -8.70
C GLY A 296 -2.99 19.56 -9.77
N GLU A 297 -3.21 20.87 -9.57
CA GLU A 297 -3.92 21.74 -10.52
C GLU A 297 -3.27 21.71 -11.91
N TYR A 298 -1.94 21.69 -11.99
CA TYR A 298 -1.21 21.68 -13.25
C TYR A 298 -1.44 20.38 -14.04
N TYR A 299 -1.23 19.22 -13.42
CA TYR A 299 -1.33 17.93 -14.12
C TYR A 299 -2.78 17.57 -14.49
N ASP A 300 -3.74 17.95 -13.64
CA ASP A 300 -5.18 17.82 -13.90
C ASP A 300 -5.65 18.74 -15.05
N SER A 301 -4.90 19.82 -15.33
CA SER A 301 -5.19 20.71 -16.46
C SER A 301 -4.64 20.24 -17.82
N LEU A 302 -3.77 19.22 -17.82
CA LEU A 302 -3.21 18.68 -19.05
C LEU A 302 -4.24 17.80 -19.77
N PRO A 303 -4.16 17.66 -21.11
CA PRO A 303 -5.01 16.72 -21.80
C PRO A 303 -4.76 15.29 -21.34
N ASP A 304 -5.83 14.56 -21.04
CA ASP A 304 -5.75 13.14 -20.76
C ASP A 304 -5.10 12.39 -21.93
N VAL A 305 -4.12 11.57 -21.61
CA VAL A 305 -3.37 10.75 -22.56
C VAL A 305 -3.28 9.33 -22.05
N ARG A 306 -3.09 8.37 -22.95
CA ARG A 306 -2.82 6.98 -22.53
C ARG A 306 -1.38 6.85 -22.08
N ALA A 307 -1.18 6.12 -20.99
CA ALA A 307 0.13 5.75 -20.52
C ALA A 307 0.83 4.76 -21.48
N PRO A 308 2.16 4.79 -21.57
CA PRO A 308 2.92 3.77 -22.29
C PRO A 308 3.15 2.51 -21.43
N GLY A 309 3.73 1.51 -22.09
CA GLY A 309 4.04 0.21 -21.51
C GLY A 309 2.97 -0.84 -21.80
N THR A 310 3.32 -2.11 -21.60
CA THR A 310 2.43 -3.26 -21.78
C THR A 310 2.70 -4.29 -20.69
N VAL A 311 1.66 -4.98 -20.25
CA VAL A 311 1.73 -6.21 -19.45
C VAL A 311 1.00 -7.31 -20.23
N ASP A 312 1.52 -8.52 -20.20
CA ASP A 312 0.92 -9.67 -20.90
C ASP A 312 -0.25 -10.23 -20.07
N GLY A 313 -1.39 -9.56 -20.16
CA GLY A 313 -2.61 -9.89 -19.42
C GLY A 313 -3.79 -10.17 -20.35
N ASP A 314 -4.63 -11.14 -19.99
CA ASP A 314 -5.88 -11.41 -20.71
C ASP A 314 -6.90 -10.28 -20.46
N ILE A 315 -7.04 -9.39 -21.45
CA ILE A 315 -7.96 -8.24 -21.38
C ILE A 315 -9.42 -8.68 -21.17
N ALA A 316 -9.84 -9.86 -21.66
CA ALA A 316 -11.20 -10.33 -21.47
C ALA A 316 -11.46 -10.73 -20.01
N LEU A 317 -10.50 -11.44 -19.39
CA LEU A 317 -10.53 -11.72 -17.96
C LEU A 317 -10.47 -10.42 -17.14
N GLY A 318 -9.61 -9.48 -17.54
CA GLY A 318 -9.46 -8.18 -16.90
C GLY A 318 -10.77 -7.39 -16.90
N ARG A 319 -11.47 -7.37 -18.05
CA ARG A 319 -12.80 -6.78 -18.18
C ARG A 319 -13.80 -7.44 -17.23
N GLU A 320 -13.87 -8.77 -17.20
CA GLU A 320 -14.78 -9.50 -16.32
C GLU A 320 -14.57 -9.12 -14.85
N ILE A 321 -13.32 -9.12 -14.38
CA ILE A 321 -13.00 -8.74 -12.99
C ILE A 321 -13.31 -7.26 -12.75
N ALA A 322 -12.98 -6.38 -13.69
CA ALA A 322 -13.16 -4.94 -13.54
C ALA A 322 -14.65 -4.54 -13.49
N THR A 323 -15.49 -5.09 -14.37
CA THR A 323 -16.91 -4.72 -14.48
C THR A 323 -17.84 -5.57 -13.63
N THR A 324 -17.44 -6.82 -13.35
CA THR A 324 -18.26 -7.76 -12.60
C THR A 324 -17.71 -8.01 -11.21
N GLY A 325 -16.38 -8.03 -10.99
CA GLY A 325 -15.76 -8.42 -9.72
C GLY A 325 -15.79 -9.93 -9.43
N LYS A 326 -15.15 -10.39 -8.35
CA LYS A 326 -15.08 -11.81 -7.95
C LYS A 326 -15.99 -12.11 -6.76
N VAL A 327 -17.18 -12.65 -7.03
CA VAL A 327 -18.25 -12.91 -6.02
C VAL A 327 -17.73 -13.73 -4.82
N LEU A 328 -17.06 -14.85 -5.09
CA LEU A 328 -16.61 -15.80 -4.05
C LEU A 328 -15.50 -15.21 -3.17
N ALA A 329 -14.57 -14.49 -3.79
CA ALA A 329 -13.49 -13.78 -3.11
C ALA A 329 -13.92 -12.40 -2.57
N ALA A 330 -15.22 -12.08 -2.65
CA ALA A 330 -15.80 -10.80 -2.26
C ALA A 330 -15.06 -9.56 -2.78
N VAL A 331 -14.53 -9.67 -4.00
CA VAL A 331 -13.99 -8.53 -4.73
C VAL A 331 -15.16 -7.86 -5.46
N PRO A 332 -15.52 -6.60 -5.14
CA PRO A 332 -16.50 -5.85 -5.93
C PRO A 332 -15.96 -5.59 -7.34
N ALA A 333 -16.83 -5.17 -8.25
CA ALA A 333 -16.37 -4.64 -9.52
C ALA A 333 -15.45 -3.43 -9.25
N CYS A 334 -14.28 -3.39 -9.89
CA CYS A 334 -13.31 -2.30 -9.70
C CYS A 334 -13.94 -0.95 -10.03
N VAL A 335 -14.75 -0.91 -11.10
CA VAL A 335 -15.38 0.30 -11.64
C VAL A 335 -16.44 0.90 -10.70
N THR A 336 -16.93 0.14 -9.70
CA THR A 336 -17.79 0.67 -8.63
C THR A 336 -17.09 1.78 -7.83
N CYS A 337 -15.76 1.74 -7.73
CA CYS A 337 -14.99 2.77 -7.03
C CYS A 337 -14.09 3.58 -7.98
N HIS A 338 -13.56 2.96 -9.04
CA HIS A 338 -12.51 3.55 -9.86
C HIS A 338 -12.98 4.31 -11.11
N ASN A 339 -14.28 4.63 -11.21
CA ASN A 339 -14.86 5.45 -12.28
C ASN A 339 -14.90 6.97 -11.97
N ASN A 340 -14.25 7.43 -10.90
CA ASN A 340 -14.36 8.83 -10.48
C ASN A 340 -13.46 9.75 -11.33
N ASP A 341 -14.04 10.85 -11.82
CA ASP A 341 -13.30 11.92 -12.49
C ASP A 341 -12.58 12.84 -11.48
N GLU A 342 -13.11 12.98 -10.25
CA GLU A 342 -12.52 13.79 -9.18
C GLU A 342 -12.59 13.05 -7.83
N VAL A 343 -11.58 13.22 -6.97
CA VAL A 343 -11.70 12.82 -5.55
C VAL A 343 -12.72 13.74 -4.89
N GLY A 344 -13.63 13.19 -4.08
CA GLY A 344 -14.68 13.98 -3.45
C GLY A 344 -15.94 14.21 -4.32
N SER A 345 -15.96 13.75 -5.57
CA SER A 345 -17.14 13.80 -6.44
C SER A 345 -17.76 12.41 -6.66
N GLY A 346 -19.09 12.36 -6.72
CA GLY A 346 -19.84 11.14 -6.99
C GLY A 346 -20.12 10.21 -5.79
N PRO A 347 -20.87 9.13 -6.03
CA PRO A 347 -21.03 7.93 -5.18
C PRO A 347 -20.11 7.70 -3.96
N VAL A 348 -18.83 7.51 -4.27
CA VAL A 348 -17.76 7.04 -3.38
C VAL A 348 -16.70 8.12 -3.19
N ALA A 349 -17.07 9.37 -3.47
CA ALA A 349 -16.31 10.61 -3.30
C ALA A 349 -15.36 10.63 -2.09
N SER A 350 -15.83 10.17 -0.94
CA SER A 350 -15.10 10.22 0.34
C SER A 350 -13.94 9.23 0.46
N LEU A 351 -13.70 8.38 -0.54
CA LEU A 351 -12.81 7.22 -0.43
C LEU A 351 -11.41 7.44 -1.03
N ASP A 352 -11.12 8.63 -1.57
CA ASP A 352 -9.81 9.00 -2.16
C ASP A 352 -9.27 7.93 -3.12
N VAL A 353 -10.06 7.64 -4.16
CA VAL A 353 -9.77 6.57 -5.13
C VAL A 353 -9.44 7.19 -6.51
N PRO A 354 -8.35 6.75 -7.16
CA PRO A 354 -7.97 7.27 -8.47
C PRO A 354 -8.77 6.64 -9.60
N ASN A 355 -8.87 7.35 -10.72
CA ASN A 355 -9.25 6.76 -12.00
C ASN A 355 -8.14 5.80 -12.50
N LEU A 356 -8.54 4.71 -13.16
CA LEU A 356 -7.62 3.69 -13.69
C LEU A 356 -7.62 3.65 -15.23
N ALA A 357 -8.64 4.15 -15.92
CA ALA A 357 -8.71 4.10 -17.37
C ALA A 357 -7.57 4.92 -18.00
N GLY A 358 -6.79 4.29 -18.89
CA GLY A 358 -5.62 4.92 -19.52
C GLY A 358 -4.37 5.04 -18.62
N GLN A 359 -4.41 4.49 -17.40
CA GLN A 359 -3.25 4.43 -16.50
C GLN A 359 -2.26 3.32 -16.93
N SER A 360 -0.98 3.43 -16.57
CA SER A 360 0.04 2.48 -17.03
C SER A 360 -0.22 1.06 -16.49
N PRO A 361 -0.19 0.02 -17.36
CA PRO A 361 -0.40 -1.34 -16.93
C PRO A 361 0.73 -1.81 -16.00
N ILE A 362 1.97 -1.36 -16.22
CA ILE A 362 3.12 -1.69 -15.37
C ILE A 362 2.92 -1.06 -13.97
N TYR A 363 2.49 0.20 -13.92
CA TYR A 363 2.20 0.87 -12.66
C TYR A 363 1.03 0.22 -11.92
N ILE A 364 -0.13 -0.02 -12.56
CA ILE A 364 -1.30 -0.67 -11.94
C ILE A 364 -0.88 -2.01 -11.36
N ARG A 365 -0.19 -2.83 -12.17
CA ARG A 365 0.27 -4.15 -11.76
C ARG A 365 1.16 -4.09 -10.53
N GLN A 366 2.11 -3.16 -10.50
CA GLN A 366 2.98 -2.93 -9.35
C GLN A 366 2.19 -2.47 -8.11
N GLN A 367 1.20 -1.57 -8.28
CA GLN A 367 0.41 -1.08 -7.16
C GLN A 367 -0.44 -2.19 -6.52
N LEU A 368 -1.06 -3.06 -7.33
CA LEU A 368 -1.79 -4.23 -6.84
C LEU A 368 -0.86 -5.16 -6.04
N GLU A 369 0.36 -5.38 -6.52
CA GLU A 369 1.39 -6.15 -5.83
C GLU A 369 1.74 -5.56 -4.45
N LEU A 370 1.98 -4.24 -4.40
CA LEU A 370 2.29 -3.53 -3.16
C LEU A 370 1.12 -3.56 -2.16
N PHE A 371 -0.12 -3.47 -2.65
CA PHE A 371 -1.30 -3.62 -1.82
C PHE A 371 -1.43 -5.04 -1.29
N ALA A 372 -1.25 -6.06 -2.14
CA ALA A 372 -1.33 -7.47 -1.75
C ALA A 372 -0.24 -7.86 -0.73
N ALA A 373 0.96 -7.27 -0.86
CA ALA A 373 2.07 -7.44 0.08
C ALA A 373 1.93 -6.60 1.37
N GLY A 374 0.91 -5.73 1.46
CA GLY A 374 0.75 -4.80 2.58
C GLY A 374 1.82 -3.71 2.67
N GLN A 375 2.63 -3.52 1.62
CA GLN A 375 3.63 -2.46 1.49
C GLN A 375 3.00 -1.11 1.14
N ARG A 376 1.75 -1.12 0.66
CA ARG A 376 0.89 0.05 0.48
C ARG A 376 -0.43 -0.16 1.23
N GLN A 377 -0.79 0.79 2.09
CA GLN A 377 -2.03 0.72 2.90
C GLN A 377 -2.86 2.01 2.78
N GLY A 378 -2.25 3.16 2.46
CA GLY A 378 -2.93 4.47 2.36
C GLY A 378 -3.11 5.13 3.73
N GLY A 379 -3.37 6.45 3.78
CA GLY A 379 -3.62 7.18 5.02
C GLY A 379 -5.04 7.06 5.58
N ALA A 380 -5.98 6.48 4.81
CA ALA A 380 -7.38 6.41 5.17
C ALA A 380 -7.69 5.33 6.23
N PRO A 381 -8.68 5.54 7.11
CA PRO A 381 -9.13 4.53 8.09
C PRO A 381 -9.65 3.22 7.46
N TRP A 382 -10.12 3.28 6.21
CA TRP A 382 -10.57 2.12 5.44
C TRP A 382 -9.62 1.88 4.26
N THR A 383 -9.01 0.70 4.22
CA THR A 383 -7.95 0.34 3.25
C THR A 383 -8.37 -0.88 2.42
N PRO A 384 -9.41 -0.77 1.56
CA PRO A 384 -10.00 -1.92 0.87
C PRO A 384 -9.05 -2.56 -0.14
N MET A 385 -8.14 -1.78 -0.72
CA MET A 385 -7.25 -2.26 -1.78
C MET A 385 -6.28 -3.35 -1.34
N THR A 386 -5.80 -3.33 -0.08
CA THR A 386 -5.00 -4.43 0.47
C THR A 386 -5.78 -5.75 0.40
N TYR A 387 -7.04 -5.73 0.82
CA TYR A 387 -7.90 -6.91 0.76
C TYR A 387 -8.21 -7.33 -0.69
N ILE A 388 -8.58 -6.37 -1.55
CA ILE A 388 -8.93 -6.63 -2.95
C ILE A 388 -7.75 -7.27 -3.67
N ALA A 389 -6.56 -6.67 -3.55
CA ALA A 389 -5.37 -7.13 -4.24
C ALA A 389 -4.87 -8.49 -3.72
N SER A 390 -4.95 -8.76 -2.41
CA SER A 390 -4.60 -10.09 -1.87
C SER A 390 -5.51 -11.22 -2.36
N ASN A 391 -6.65 -10.90 -2.98
CA ASN A 391 -7.61 -11.86 -3.56
C ASN A 391 -7.52 -11.97 -5.09
N LEU A 392 -6.51 -11.33 -5.70
CA LEU A 392 -6.15 -11.49 -7.11
C LEU A 392 -4.91 -12.39 -7.24
N SER A 393 -4.91 -13.29 -8.21
CA SER A 393 -3.70 -13.97 -8.66
C SER A 393 -2.82 -13.02 -9.47
N THR A 394 -1.56 -13.38 -9.69
CA THR A 394 -0.65 -12.65 -10.59
C THR A 394 -1.26 -12.43 -11.98
N ASP A 395 -1.79 -13.49 -12.60
CA ASP A 395 -2.43 -13.42 -13.92
C ASP A 395 -3.66 -12.50 -13.92
N GLU A 396 -4.42 -12.47 -12.83
CA GLU A 396 -5.58 -11.58 -12.69
C GLU A 396 -5.16 -10.13 -12.48
N MET A 397 -4.07 -9.86 -11.75
CA MET A 397 -3.50 -8.53 -11.62
C MET A 397 -2.98 -8.03 -12.98
N ASP A 398 -2.33 -8.90 -13.76
CA ASP A 398 -1.87 -8.60 -15.12
C ASP A 398 -3.07 -8.31 -16.03
N ALA A 399 -4.13 -9.12 -15.96
CA ALA A 399 -5.35 -8.96 -16.73
C ALA A 399 -6.06 -7.63 -16.46
N VAL A 400 -6.30 -7.25 -15.19
CA VAL A 400 -6.96 -5.98 -14.88
C VAL A 400 -6.08 -4.77 -15.22
N ALA A 401 -4.75 -4.89 -15.06
CA ALA A 401 -3.82 -3.84 -15.46
C ALA A 401 -3.86 -3.60 -16.97
N SER A 402 -3.82 -4.67 -17.76
CA SER A 402 -3.91 -4.59 -19.22
C SER A 402 -5.29 -4.11 -19.70
N TYR A 403 -6.37 -4.48 -19.01
CA TYR A 403 -7.71 -3.98 -19.31
C TYR A 403 -7.80 -2.46 -19.12
N PHE A 404 -7.52 -1.95 -17.92
CA PHE A 404 -7.65 -0.52 -17.63
C PHE A 404 -6.71 0.35 -18.48
N ALA A 405 -5.51 -0.12 -18.79
CA ALA A 405 -4.59 0.57 -19.69
C ALA A 405 -5.12 0.68 -21.14
N ALA A 406 -5.94 -0.27 -21.59
CA ALA A 406 -6.50 -0.30 -22.93
C ALA A 406 -7.75 0.59 -23.08
N GLU A 407 -8.43 0.95 -22.00
CA GLU A 407 -9.60 1.83 -22.03
C GLU A 407 -9.20 3.27 -22.38
N GLU A 408 -10.14 4.07 -22.87
CA GLU A 408 -9.87 5.48 -23.14
C GLU A 408 -9.73 6.25 -21.81
N PRO A 409 -8.77 7.18 -21.69
CA PRO A 409 -8.67 8.05 -20.51
C PRO A 409 -10.00 8.77 -20.21
N GLY A 410 -10.39 8.82 -18.93
CA GLY A 410 -11.65 9.42 -18.49
C GLY A 410 -12.92 8.65 -18.92
N GLN A 411 -12.79 7.46 -19.50
CA GLN A 411 -13.96 6.66 -19.88
C GLN A 411 -14.68 6.14 -18.63
N VAL A 412 -15.96 6.47 -18.49
CA VAL A 412 -16.84 5.83 -17.51
C VAL A 412 -17.16 4.41 -17.99
N ILE A 413 -16.79 3.42 -17.19
CA ILE A 413 -16.99 2.00 -17.52
C ILE A 413 -18.15 1.45 -16.70
N GLU A 414 -19.26 1.12 -17.34
CA GLU A 414 -20.43 0.59 -16.65
C GLU A 414 -20.15 -0.74 -15.95
N ALA A 415 -20.57 -0.84 -14.68
CA ALA A 415 -20.56 -2.10 -13.95
C ALA A 415 -21.58 -3.05 -14.57
N GLN A 416 -21.25 -4.34 -14.67
CA GLN A 416 -22.17 -5.34 -15.19
C GLN A 416 -23.12 -5.82 -14.07
N ASP A 417 -24.43 -5.75 -14.30
CA ASP A 417 -25.41 -6.33 -13.38
C ASP A 417 -25.35 -7.86 -13.45
N ARG A 418 -24.87 -8.47 -12.37
CA ARG A 418 -24.75 -9.93 -12.21
C ARG A 418 -26.10 -10.64 -12.18
N LEU A 419 -27.16 -9.92 -11.87
CA LEU A 419 -28.51 -10.45 -11.69
C LEU A 419 -29.47 -9.92 -12.77
N ALA A 420 -28.95 -9.40 -13.89
CA ALA A 420 -29.75 -8.91 -15.01
C ALA A 420 -30.74 -9.96 -15.56
N ASP A 421 -30.33 -11.22 -15.57
CA ASP A 421 -31.16 -12.34 -16.05
C ASP A 421 -32.06 -12.94 -14.95
N ALA A 422 -32.03 -12.42 -13.72
CA ALA A 422 -32.80 -12.96 -12.61
C ALA A 422 -34.31 -12.66 -12.77
N ASN A 423 -35.13 -13.67 -12.52
CA ASN A 423 -36.58 -13.59 -12.62
C ASN A 423 -37.23 -13.55 -11.22
N ILE A 424 -37.80 -12.40 -10.86
CA ILE A 424 -38.46 -12.16 -9.56
C ILE A 424 -39.68 -13.08 -9.35
N GLU A 425 -40.47 -13.33 -10.40
CA GLU A 425 -41.66 -14.19 -10.33
C GLU A 425 -41.26 -15.65 -10.08
N ALA A 426 -40.23 -16.14 -10.77
CA ALA A 426 -39.64 -17.45 -10.49
C ALA A 426 -39.00 -17.52 -9.09
N GLY A 427 -38.48 -16.38 -8.59
CA GLY A 427 -37.94 -16.27 -7.24
C GLY A 427 -38.98 -16.51 -6.15
N LEU A 428 -40.23 -16.11 -6.36
CA LEU A 428 -41.32 -16.37 -5.41
C LEU A 428 -41.55 -17.88 -5.22
N ASP A 429 -41.57 -18.68 -6.29
CA ASP A 429 -41.71 -20.14 -6.21
C ASP A 429 -40.58 -20.78 -5.39
N VAL A 430 -39.33 -20.33 -5.62
CA VAL A 430 -38.17 -20.78 -4.84
C VAL A 430 -38.35 -20.43 -3.36
N VAL A 431 -38.80 -19.21 -3.06
CA VAL A 431 -38.98 -18.73 -1.69
C VAL A 431 -40.07 -19.49 -0.95
N GLU A 432 -41.24 -19.69 -1.56
CA GLU A 432 -42.34 -20.45 -0.96
C GLU A 432 -41.95 -21.90 -0.67
N ARG A 433 -41.14 -22.50 -1.55
CA ARG A 433 -40.71 -23.90 -1.41
C ARG A 433 -39.59 -24.10 -0.39
N VAL A 434 -38.66 -23.14 -0.28
CA VAL A 434 -37.36 -23.36 0.39
C VAL A 434 -37.09 -22.38 1.53
N CYS A 435 -37.59 -21.16 1.48
CA CYS A 435 -37.20 -20.08 2.40
C CYS A 435 -38.28 -19.72 3.43
N ASP A 436 -39.56 -19.94 3.12
CA ASP A 436 -40.71 -19.44 3.89
C ASP A 436 -40.71 -19.90 5.35
N GLU A 437 -40.31 -21.13 5.64
CA GLU A 437 -40.34 -21.70 7.01
C GLU A 437 -39.52 -20.86 8.02
N CYS A 438 -38.44 -20.24 7.57
CA CYS A 438 -37.54 -19.46 8.44
C CYS A 438 -37.58 -17.96 8.16
N HIS A 439 -37.54 -17.56 6.90
CA HIS A 439 -37.46 -16.14 6.52
C HIS A 439 -38.81 -15.49 6.25
N THR A 440 -39.86 -16.30 6.10
CA THR A 440 -41.18 -15.93 5.56
C THR A 440 -41.11 -15.43 4.11
N VAL A 441 -42.20 -15.56 3.36
CA VAL A 441 -42.34 -14.89 2.05
C VAL A 441 -42.12 -13.37 2.16
N ALA A 442 -42.50 -12.77 3.28
CA ALA A 442 -42.29 -11.34 3.55
C ALA A 442 -40.81 -10.99 3.85
N GLY A 443 -39.92 -11.97 4.03
CA GLY A 443 -38.49 -11.75 4.27
C GLY A 443 -38.12 -11.14 5.62
N LEU A 444 -39.03 -11.10 6.59
CA LEU A 444 -38.83 -10.41 7.88
C LEU A 444 -37.97 -11.20 8.88
N GLY A 445 -37.71 -12.49 8.63
CA GLY A 445 -37.01 -13.37 9.55
C GLY A 445 -37.91 -13.90 10.67
N SER A 446 -37.29 -14.31 11.79
CA SER A 446 -37.98 -14.96 12.91
C SER A 446 -38.41 -13.97 14.00
N GLN A 447 -39.43 -14.33 14.77
CA GLN A 447 -39.85 -13.54 15.94
C GLN A 447 -38.75 -13.47 17.02
N SER A 448 -37.99 -14.55 17.21
CA SER A 448 -36.83 -14.61 18.11
C SER A 448 -35.69 -13.70 17.67
N GLY A 449 -35.55 -13.44 16.37
CA GLY A 449 -34.57 -12.52 15.81
C GLY A 449 -33.21 -13.12 15.52
N ASP A 450 -33.05 -14.41 15.72
CA ASP A 450 -31.90 -15.21 15.31
C ASP A 450 -31.86 -15.42 13.78
N VAL A 451 -33.02 -15.36 13.11
CA VAL A 451 -33.10 -15.38 11.65
C VAL A 451 -33.16 -13.95 11.11
N PRO A 452 -32.27 -13.57 10.17
CA PRO A 452 -32.17 -12.19 9.71
C PRO A 452 -33.38 -11.75 8.86
N ASN A 453 -33.63 -10.45 8.92
CA ASN A 453 -34.51 -9.71 8.03
C ASN A 453 -33.80 -9.47 6.69
N LEU A 454 -34.28 -10.14 5.64
CA LEU A 454 -33.75 -10.07 4.29
C LEU A 454 -34.28 -8.85 3.52
N THR A 455 -35.41 -8.27 3.95
CA THR A 455 -35.97 -7.07 3.31
C THR A 455 -35.03 -5.88 3.38
N MET A 456 -34.02 -5.89 4.24
CA MET A 456 -33.03 -4.83 4.34
C MET A 456 -31.95 -4.89 3.27
N GLN A 457 -31.72 -6.07 2.69
CA GLN A 457 -30.55 -6.30 1.84
C GLN A 457 -30.83 -6.02 0.36
N GLY A 458 -29.75 -5.73 -0.36
CA GLY A 458 -29.75 -5.68 -1.82
C GLY A 458 -29.62 -7.07 -2.45
N PRO A 459 -30.05 -7.23 -3.73
CA PRO A 459 -29.95 -8.49 -4.46
C PRO A 459 -28.53 -9.09 -4.47
N ASP A 460 -27.51 -8.27 -4.75
CA ASP A 460 -26.13 -8.74 -4.89
C ASP A 460 -25.55 -9.31 -3.59
N TYR A 461 -25.81 -8.62 -2.47
CA TYR A 461 -25.41 -9.13 -1.16
C TYR A 461 -26.09 -10.48 -0.87
N ILE A 462 -27.41 -10.59 -1.08
CA ILE A 462 -28.15 -11.84 -0.84
C ILE A 462 -27.60 -12.97 -1.72
N HIS A 463 -27.45 -12.72 -3.02
CA HIS A 463 -26.90 -13.70 -3.96
C HIS A 463 -25.51 -14.15 -3.52
N GLN A 464 -24.62 -13.21 -3.17
CA GLN A 464 -23.29 -13.54 -2.67
C GLN A 464 -23.35 -14.41 -1.40
N GLN A 465 -24.21 -14.08 -0.43
CA GLN A 465 -24.31 -14.88 0.79
C GLN A 465 -24.82 -16.30 0.51
N LEU A 466 -25.82 -16.42 -0.35
CA LEU A 466 -26.38 -17.70 -0.78
C LEU A 466 -25.31 -18.59 -1.46
N VAL A 467 -24.53 -18.04 -2.37
CA VAL A 467 -23.42 -18.75 -3.00
C VAL A 467 -22.35 -19.12 -1.97
N LYS A 468 -22.01 -18.22 -1.03
CA LYS A 468 -21.04 -18.54 0.03
C LYS A 468 -21.51 -19.66 0.97
N PHE A 469 -22.80 -19.73 1.29
CA PHE A 469 -23.36 -20.84 2.05
C PHE A 469 -23.29 -22.15 1.26
N ARG A 470 -23.61 -22.10 -0.04
CA ARG A 470 -23.54 -23.26 -0.92
C ARG A 470 -22.14 -23.87 -0.99
N GLU A 471 -21.13 -23.02 -1.15
CA GLU A 471 -19.73 -23.42 -1.32
C GLU A 471 -18.99 -23.69 0.00
N ASP A 472 -19.72 -23.73 1.14
CA ASP A 472 -19.19 -23.86 2.51
C ASP A 472 -18.16 -22.79 2.91
N ILE A 473 -18.04 -21.72 2.13
CA ILE A 473 -17.19 -20.57 2.42
C ILE A 473 -17.73 -19.81 3.63
N ARG A 474 -19.06 -19.72 3.75
CA ARG A 474 -19.75 -19.20 4.94
C ARG A 474 -20.38 -20.37 5.69
N PRO A 475 -19.75 -20.90 6.76
CA PRO A 475 -20.28 -22.08 7.44
C PRO A 475 -21.57 -21.75 8.18
N ASN A 476 -22.64 -22.47 7.84
CA ASN A 476 -23.89 -22.55 8.59
C ASN A 476 -24.62 -23.84 8.19
N SER A 477 -24.96 -24.69 9.15
CA SER A 477 -25.54 -26.01 8.86
C SER A 477 -26.86 -25.93 8.11
N GLN A 478 -27.77 -25.04 8.53
CA GLN A 478 -29.08 -24.91 7.91
C GLN A 478 -28.95 -24.28 6.52
N MET A 479 -28.38 -23.07 6.44
CA MET A 479 -28.27 -22.32 5.18
C MET A 479 -27.37 -23.02 4.16
N GLY A 480 -26.32 -23.72 4.57
CA GLY A 480 -25.48 -24.50 3.66
C GLY A 480 -26.25 -25.67 3.03
N GLN A 481 -27.04 -26.40 3.82
CA GLN A 481 -27.91 -27.47 3.29
C GLN A 481 -29.00 -26.93 2.37
N THR A 482 -29.58 -25.78 2.71
CA THR A 482 -30.59 -25.10 1.90
C THR A 482 -30.02 -24.62 0.57
N ALA A 483 -28.90 -23.89 0.59
CA ALA A 483 -28.30 -23.31 -0.62
C ALA A 483 -27.73 -24.37 -1.59
N LYS A 484 -27.31 -25.54 -1.08
CA LYS A 484 -26.86 -26.68 -1.92
C LYS A 484 -27.96 -27.34 -2.73
N GLN A 485 -29.23 -27.15 -2.34
CA GLN A 485 -30.38 -27.73 -3.03
C GLN A 485 -30.85 -26.91 -4.24
N LEU A 486 -30.39 -25.67 -4.36
CA LEU A 486 -30.81 -24.74 -5.41
C LEU A 486 -29.80 -24.74 -6.56
N SER A 487 -30.24 -24.46 -7.78
CA SER A 487 -29.35 -24.11 -8.91
C SER A 487 -28.86 -22.67 -8.79
N MET A 488 -27.82 -22.29 -9.55
CA MET A 488 -27.34 -20.90 -9.57
C MET A 488 -28.44 -19.93 -10.03
N GLU A 489 -29.25 -20.33 -11.00
CA GLU A 489 -30.42 -19.57 -11.47
C GLU A 489 -31.43 -19.35 -10.34
N GLU A 490 -31.78 -20.40 -9.58
CA GLU A 490 -32.69 -20.27 -8.43
C GLU A 490 -32.11 -19.37 -7.31
N LEU A 491 -30.79 -19.42 -7.06
CA LEU A 491 -30.15 -18.51 -6.10
C LEU A 491 -30.27 -17.05 -6.56
N SER A 492 -30.04 -16.78 -7.85
CA SER A 492 -30.21 -15.44 -8.44
C SER A 492 -31.65 -14.97 -8.36
N ASN A 493 -32.63 -15.83 -8.68
CA ASN A 493 -34.05 -15.50 -8.62
C ASN A 493 -34.52 -15.20 -7.19
N ALA A 494 -34.11 -16.01 -6.21
CA ALA A 494 -34.43 -15.79 -4.80
C ALA A 494 -33.80 -14.49 -4.26
N ALA A 495 -32.56 -14.19 -4.68
CA ALA A 495 -31.88 -12.94 -4.33
C ALA A 495 -32.57 -11.72 -4.92
N ALA A 496 -32.97 -11.78 -6.19
CA ALA A 496 -33.75 -10.74 -6.86
C ALA A 496 -35.11 -10.53 -6.17
N TYR A 497 -35.80 -11.60 -5.78
CA TYR A 497 -37.06 -11.52 -5.05
C TYR A 497 -36.94 -10.76 -3.74
N PHE A 498 -36.10 -11.23 -2.80
CA PHE A 498 -35.94 -10.57 -1.50
C PHE A 498 -35.32 -9.16 -1.63
N GLY A 499 -34.41 -8.99 -2.58
CA GLY A 499 -33.79 -7.70 -2.88
C GLY A 499 -34.80 -6.63 -3.32
N ASN A 500 -35.89 -7.02 -3.99
CA ASN A 500 -36.95 -6.11 -4.44
C ASN A 500 -38.07 -5.88 -3.40
N LEU A 501 -38.09 -6.62 -2.28
CA LEU A 501 -39.05 -6.34 -1.21
C LEU A 501 -38.81 -4.94 -0.60
N PRO A 502 -39.87 -4.20 -0.22
CA PRO A 502 -39.72 -2.94 0.49
C PRO A 502 -38.96 -3.13 1.80
N ALA A 503 -37.94 -2.29 2.03
CA ALA A 503 -37.15 -2.34 3.26
C ALA A 503 -38.04 -2.04 4.47
N THR A 504 -38.19 -3.01 5.36
CA THR A 504 -39.12 -2.95 6.49
C THR A 504 -38.39 -3.31 7.76
N GLY A 505 -38.34 -2.39 8.73
CA GLY A 505 -37.68 -2.62 10.01
C GLY A 505 -38.49 -3.57 10.89
N VAL A 506 -37.79 -4.49 11.56
CA VAL A 506 -38.39 -5.39 12.56
C VAL A 506 -38.10 -4.85 13.96
N GLY A 507 -38.78 -3.76 14.30
CA GLY A 507 -38.58 -3.07 15.57
C GLY A 507 -38.81 -3.97 16.79
N ARG A 508 -37.91 -3.90 17.76
CA ARG A 508 -38.05 -4.49 19.09
C ARG A 508 -37.94 -3.41 20.16
N ASP A 509 -38.47 -3.70 21.34
CA ASP A 509 -38.25 -2.90 22.54
C ASP A 509 -36.78 -3.09 22.98
N ILE A 510 -35.94 -2.11 22.64
CA ILE A 510 -34.51 -2.10 22.94
C ILE A 510 -34.24 -0.97 23.91
N ASP A 511 -33.37 -1.23 24.89
CA ASP A 511 -32.99 -0.23 25.88
C ASP A 511 -32.37 1.02 25.21
N ALA A 512 -32.92 2.19 25.54
CA ALA A 512 -32.54 3.44 24.89
C ALA A 512 -31.12 3.90 25.27
N GLU A 513 -30.65 3.56 26.47
CA GLU A 513 -29.29 3.88 26.92
C GLU A 513 -28.27 3.01 26.17
N LEU A 514 -28.57 1.72 26.00
CA LEU A 514 -27.78 0.80 25.20
C LEU A 514 -27.69 1.24 23.72
N ALA A 515 -28.81 1.61 23.12
CA ALA A 515 -28.83 2.13 21.75
C ALA A 515 -28.07 3.46 21.62
N ALA A 516 -28.14 4.34 22.62
CA ALA A 516 -27.37 5.59 22.62
C ALA A 516 -25.86 5.33 22.67
N ALA A 517 -25.40 4.38 23.51
CA ALA A 517 -23.99 3.98 23.53
C ALA A 517 -23.51 3.42 22.18
N GLY A 518 -24.37 2.69 21.47
CA GLY A 518 -24.07 2.17 20.12
C GLY A 518 -23.98 3.27 19.07
N SER A 519 -24.76 4.35 19.21
CA SER A 519 -24.78 5.50 18.30
C SER A 519 -23.41 6.16 18.19
N ASP A 520 -22.72 6.37 19.32
CA ASP A 520 -21.41 7.01 19.34
C ASP A 520 -20.38 6.16 18.60
N ILE A 521 -20.38 4.84 18.84
CA ILE A 521 -19.48 3.90 18.15
C ILE A 521 -19.79 3.87 16.65
N ALA A 522 -21.07 3.85 16.26
CA ALA A 522 -21.45 3.77 14.86
C ALA A 522 -21.05 5.02 14.04
N GLN A 523 -21.14 6.20 14.64
CA GLN A 523 -20.84 7.48 13.99
C GLN A 523 -19.35 7.84 14.01
N TYR A 524 -18.65 7.53 15.10
CA TYR A 524 -17.29 8.02 15.34
C TYR A 524 -16.25 6.91 15.48
N GLY A 525 -16.66 5.67 15.65
CA GLY A 525 -15.75 4.56 15.94
C GLY A 525 -15.21 4.61 17.36
N ILE A 526 -14.07 3.94 17.58
CA ILE A 526 -13.35 3.88 18.85
C ILE A 526 -11.85 4.02 18.53
N GLU A 527 -11.35 5.25 18.61
CA GLU A 527 -10.00 5.63 18.14
C GLU A 527 -8.89 4.86 18.87
N ASP A 528 -8.95 4.77 20.20
CA ASP A 528 -7.95 4.08 21.03
C ASP A 528 -7.92 2.56 20.81
N GLN A 529 -9.00 2.01 20.27
CA GLN A 529 -9.10 0.60 19.88
C GLN A 529 -8.86 0.38 18.39
N ASN A 530 -8.63 1.43 17.60
CA ASN A 530 -8.53 1.37 16.14
C ASN A 530 -9.75 0.71 15.48
N VAL A 531 -10.94 1.12 15.92
CA VAL A 531 -12.24 0.76 15.33
C VAL A 531 -12.74 1.97 14.54
N PRO A 532 -12.92 1.89 13.22
CA PRO A 532 -13.47 3.00 12.43
C PRO A 532 -14.96 3.18 12.70
N ALA A 533 -15.50 4.35 12.33
CA ALA A 533 -16.93 4.59 12.32
C ALA A 533 -17.64 3.57 11.42
N CYS A 534 -18.69 2.92 11.94
CA CYS A 534 -19.43 1.90 11.18
C CYS A 534 -20.10 2.50 9.94
N LEU A 535 -20.58 3.74 10.03
CA LEU A 535 -21.27 4.43 8.95
C LEU A 535 -20.37 4.79 7.75
N THR A 536 -19.05 4.72 7.90
CA THR A 536 -18.10 4.84 6.77
C THR A 536 -18.33 3.75 5.73
N CYS A 537 -18.86 2.58 6.12
CA CYS A 537 -19.16 1.48 5.20
C CYS A 537 -20.64 1.07 5.22
N HIS A 538 -21.33 1.19 6.34
CA HIS A 538 -22.71 0.71 6.51
C HIS A 538 -23.76 1.84 6.47
N GLY A 539 -23.36 3.04 6.06
CA GLY A 539 -24.26 4.18 5.84
C GLY A 539 -25.00 4.15 4.50
N PRO A 540 -25.86 5.15 4.23
CA PRO A 540 -26.66 5.24 3.00
C PRO A 540 -25.80 5.23 1.73
N ASN A 541 -24.90 6.21 1.57
CA ASN A 541 -24.15 6.36 0.31
C ASN A 541 -23.27 5.13 0.01
N PRO A 542 -22.40 4.63 0.91
CA PRO A 542 -21.53 3.51 0.55
C PRO A 542 -22.27 2.20 0.24
N THR A 543 -23.41 1.92 0.89
CA THR A 543 -24.18 0.68 0.68
C THR A 543 -25.15 0.74 -0.49
N GLU A 544 -25.46 1.93 -0.98
CA GLU A 544 -26.17 2.14 -2.24
C GLU A 544 -25.26 1.80 -3.42
N GLU A 545 -24.02 2.28 -3.38
CA GLU A 545 -23.01 2.15 -4.43
C GLU A 545 -22.35 0.77 -4.45
N ILE A 546 -21.91 0.29 -3.28
CA ILE A 546 -21.21 -0.99 -3.14
C ILE A 546 -22.24 -2.05 -2.74
N SER A 547 -22.91 -2.63 -3.74
CA SER A 547 -24.05 -3.54 -3.58
C SER A 547 -23.79 -4.81 -2.75
N ILE A 548 -22.52 -5.16 -2.51
CA ILE A 548 -22.10 -6.27 -1.67
C ILE A 548 -21.87 -5.88 -0.20
N LEU A 549 -21.97 -4.60 0.17
CA LEU A 549 -21.95 -4.19 1.58
C LEU A 549 -23.34 -4.42 2.20
N PRO A 550 -23.42 -5.06 3.38
CA PRO A 550 -24.71 -5.28 4.02
C PRO A 550 -25.26 -3.99 4.59
N ARG A 551 -26.58 -3.83 4.46
CA ARG A 551 -27.37 -2.77 5.12
C ARG A 551 -27.77 -3.23 6.52
N LEU A 552 -27.50 -2.41 7.53
CA LEU A 552 -27.67 -2.83 8.94
C LEU A 552 -28.89 -2.21 9.63
N HIS A 553 -29.37 -1.07 9.14
CA HIS A 553 -30.51 -0.36 9.75
C HIS A 553 -31.76 -1.24 9.76
N GLY A 554 -32.52 -1.25 10.86
CA GLY A 554 -33.77 -2.01 10.98
C GLY A 554 -33.61 -3.54 10.97
N GLN A 555 -32.37 -4.03 11.05
CA GLN A 555 -32.07 -5.46 11.13
C GLN A 555 -32.39 -6.04 12.52
N ASN A 556 -32.58 -7.35 12.60
CA ASN A 556 -32.80 -8.04 13.86
C ASN A 556 -31.61 -7.87 14.84
N TYR A 557 -31.91 -7.34 16.03
CA TYR A 557 -30.94 -7.17 17.13
C TYR A 557 -30.14 -8.44 17.45
N VAL A 558 -30.83 -9.56 17.72
CA VAL A 558 -30.19 -10.83 18.12
C VAL A 558 -29.23 -11.30 17.02
N TYR A 559 -29.69 -11.33 15.77
CA TYR A 559 -28.84 -11.64 14.62
C TYR A 559 -27.62 -10.73 14.50
N LEU A 560 -27.78 -9.41 14.65
CA LEU A 560 -26.65 -8.47 14.58
C LEU A 560 -25.61 -8.76 15.67
N ASN A 561 -26.08 -8.96 16.91
CA ASN A 561 -25.20 -9.22 18.05
C ASN A 561 -24.45 -10.54 17.88
N GLU A 562 -25.16 -11.64 17.58
CA GLU A 562 -24.55 -12.95 17.31
C GLU A 562 -23.58 -12.89 16.14
N ARG A 563 -23.88 -12.10 15.11
CA ARG A 563 -23.01 -11.96 13.95
C ARG A 563 -21.72 -11.21 14.29
N LEU A 564 -21.80 -10.15 15.08
CA LEU A 564 -20.63 -9.43 15.57
C LEU A 564 -19.77 -10.31 16.49
N ASP A 565 -20.40 -11.10 17.37
CA ASP A 565 -19.68 -12.08 18.21
C ASP A 565 -19.03 -13.18 17.37
N GLN A 566 -19.70 -13.68 16.33
CA GLN A 566 -19.11 -14.64 15.41
C GLN A 566 -17.89 -14.06 14.69
N PHE A 567 -17.94 -12.79 14.29
CA PHE A 567 -16.78 -12.11 13.73
C PHE A 567 -15.66 -11.94 14.76
N ALA A 568 -15.96 -11.74 16.04
CA ALA A 568 -14.95 -11.61 17.10
C ALA A 568 -14.29 -12.96 17.48
N GLY A 569 -14.95 -14.10 17.22
CA GLY A 569 -14.43 -15.43 17.51
C GLY A 569 -13.52 -16.03 16.42
N ASP A 570 -12.99 -17.22 16.68
CA ASP A 570 -12.08 -17.95 15.77
C ASP A 570 -12.72 -18.26 14.41
N SER A 571 -14.02 -18.56 14.37
CA SER A 571 -14.75 -18.76 13.11
C SER A 571 -14.83 -17.50 12.24
N GLY A 572 -14.69 -16.32 12.85
CA GLY A 572 -14.52 -15.06 12.15
C GLY A 572 -13.18 -14.98 11.42
N ASN A 573 -12.14 -15.66 11.93
CA ASN A 573 -10.82 -15.72 11.31
C ASN A 573 -10.81 -16.59 10.04
N ASP A 574 -11.67 -17.60 9.93
CA ASP A 574 -11.84 -18.36 8.68
C ASP A 574 -12.61 -17.55 7.63
N LEU A 575 -13.47 -16.64 8.09
CA LEU A 575 -14.19 -15.65 7.29
C LEU A 575 -13.37 -14.37 7.02
N TYR A 576 -12.19 -14.25 7.64
CA TYR A 576 -11.30 -13.10 7.55
C TYR A 576 -10.78 -12.87 6.14
N ALA A 577 -10.65 -13.95 5.35
CA ALA A 577 -10.33 -13.86 3.94
C ALA A 577 -11.41 -13.12 3.13
N LEU A 578 -12.54 -12.70 3.75
CA LEU A 578 -13.73 -12.18 3.07
C LEU A 578 -14.36 -10.88 3.62
N SER A 579 -13.84 -10.30 4.71
CA SER A 579 -14.41 -9.08 5.32
C SER A 579 -13.47 -8.45 6.37
N PRO A 580 -13.36 -7.10 6.46
CA PRO A 580 -12.60 -6.44 7.53
C PRO A 580 -13.22 -6.64 8.93
N MET A 581 -14.46 -7.15 9.01
CA MET A 581 -15.23 -7.20 10.26
C MET A 581 -14.63 -8.07 11.35
N HIS A 582 -13.83 -9.10 11.04
CA HIS A 582 -13.13 -9.86 12.08
C HIS A 582 -12.15 -8.96 12.87
N ARG A 583 -11.33 -8.16 12.17
CA ARG A 583 -10.39 -7.23 12.83
C ARG A 583 -11.12 -6.17 13.64
N ILE A 584 -12.27 -5.70 13.15
CA ILE A 584 -13.07 -4.67 13.82
C ILE A 584 -13.74 -5.25 15.07
N ALA A 585 -14.45 -6.36 14.94
CA ALA A 585 -15.21 -6.97 16.03
C ALA A 585 -14.33 -7.52 17.16
N THR A 586 -13.12 -8.02 16.84
CA THR A 586 -12.14 -8.50 17.84
C THR A 586 -11.58 -7.38 18.72
N ARG A 587 -11.60 -6.13 18.26
CA ARG A 587 -11.13 -4.96 19.02
C ARG A 587 -12.18 -4.41 19.98
N MET A 588 -13.45 -4.71 19.72
CA MET A 588 -14.57 -4.29 20.56
C MET A 588 -14.79 -5.26 21.73
N THR A 589 -15.33 -4.75 22.84
CA THR A 589 -15.86 -5.59 23.93
C THR A 589 -17.22 -6.19 23.55
N GLY A 590 -17.69 -7.19 24.30
CA GLY A 590 -19.04 -7.74 24.12
C GLY A 590 -20.13 -6.68 24.27
N GLU A 591 -20.03 -5.84 25.30
CA GLU A 591 -20.96 -4.72 25.54
C GLU A 591 -20.96 -3.71 24.39
N GLN A 592 -19.79 -3.41 23.80
CA GLN A 592 -19.70 -2.51 22.64
C GLN A 592 -20.35 -3.11 21.39
N ARG A 593 -20.17 -4.42 21.13
CA ARG A 593 -20.83 -5.11 20.02
C ARG A 593 -22.35 -5.14 20.21
N GLU A 594 -22.78 -5.40 21.44
CA GLU A 594 -24.19 -5.39 21.83
C GLU A 594 -24.82 -4.01 21.63
N ALA A 595 -24.15 -2.95 22.06
CA ALA A 595 -24.61 -1.57 21.90
C ALA A 595 -24.78 -1.18 20.42
N VAL A 596 -23.80 -1.52 19.57
CA VAL A 596 -23.88 -1.26 18.12
C VAL A 596 -25.02 -2.06 17.47
N ALA A 597 -25.20 -3.34 17.83
CA ALA A 597 -26.33 -4.15 17.37
C ALA A 597 -27.67 -3.54 17.77
N ALA A 598 -27.79 -3.06 19.02
CA ALA A 598 -28.96 -2.37 19.53
C ALA A 598 -29.27 -1.12 18.70
N TRP A 599 -28.27 -0.26 18.50
CA TRP A 599 -28.43 0.99 17.75
C TRP A 599 -28.91 0.75 16.30
N PHE A 600 -28.25 -0.13 15.55
CA PHE A 600 -28.63 -0.43 14.17
C PHE A 600 -30.04 -1.03 14.07
N SER A 601 -30.45 -1.85 15.04
CA SER A 601 -31.75 -2.52 15.01
C SER A 601 -32.95 -1.57 15.15
N VAL A 602 -32.74 -0.41 15.77
CA VAL A 602 -33.79 0.61 15.96
C VAL A 602 -33.75 1.74 14.93
N GLN A 603 -32.77 1.73 14.02
CA GLN A 603 -32.72 2.72 12.93
C GLN A 603 -33.78 2.42 11.87
N GLU A 604 -34.29 3.50 11.27
CA GLU A 604 -35.13 3.39 10.09
C GLU A 604 -34.36 2.72 8.94
N PRO A 605 -34.96 1.74 8.27
CA PRO A 605 -34.39 1.13 7.09
C PRO A 605 -33.84 2.09 6.05
N LEU A 606 -32.64 1.78 5.55
CA LEU A 606 -32.11 2.45 4.37
C LEU A 606 -32.98 2.11 3.17
N VAL A 607 -33.32 3.13 2.38
CA VAL A 607 -34.06 2.97 1.12
C VAL A 607 -33.22 2.15 0.17
N LYS A 608 -33.86 1.24 -0.57
CA LYS A 608 -33.21 0.56 -1.70
C LYS A 608 -33.51 1.36 -2.96
N ASP A 609 -32.49 1.86 -3.64
CA ASP A 609 -32.67 2.20 -5.04
C ASP A 609 -32.67 0.91 -5.86
N VAL A 610 -33.86 0.46 -6.24
CA VAL A 610 -34.08 -0.62 -7.21
C VAL A 610 -34.37 -0.09 -8.61
N SER A 611 -34.44 1.23 -8.78
CA SER A 611 -34.70 1.92 -10.05
C SER A 611 -33.44 2.19 -10.87
N ALA A 612 -32.25 2.09 -10.27
CA ALA A 612 -30.96 2.30 -10.93
C ALA A 612 -30.38 1.04 -11.62
N ARG A 613 -31.16 -0.04 -11.77
CA ARG A 613 -30.75 -1.28 -12.45
C ARG A 613 -31.33 -1.39 -13.85
#